data_AF-A0A811PLS3-F1
#
_entry.id   AF-A0A811PLS3-F1
#
_cell.length_a   1.000
_cell.length_b   1.000
_cell.length_c   1.000
_cell.angle_alpha   90.00
_cell.angle_beta   90.00
_cell.angle_gamma   90.00
#
_symmetry.space_group_name_H-M   'P 1'
#
loop_
_entity.id
_entity.type
_entity.pdbx_description
1 polymer ?
#
loop_
_entity_poly.entity_id
_entity_poly.type
_entity_poly.pdbx_seq_one_letter_code
_entity_poly.pdbx_strand_id
1 'polypeptide(L)'
;MHWWEEWQLRILILGSLSVQCYLALFASSRKKHIKPLYRLFIWLAYLGGDALAIYALATLFNRNKKDQHQPVNGSRDLEVLWAPILLMHLGGQMNISAYNIENNELWRRHILTAVAQVTVVAYVFCKSWSPSADKRLLAAAILLFIIGVFKCFDKPSALKRASFNSIVSSFLPAPRTKTKKREVELEEYLQETRGFVQHNQDPAPLESNERRKHIEQLSITDKLFVDYAYVYHDRLANMKSFWLLDKETAYEALRVGLSKTFDFIYSKEFQFDDKNRDAPFCGNFCSLLIWLESENCNAKNPQKGGK
;
A
#
# COMPACT_ATOMS: atom_id res chain seq x y z
N MET A 1 -7.75 39.99 22.60
CA MET A 1 -8.09 38.56 22.48
C MET A 1 -8.81 38.20 21.17
N HIS A 2 -9.59 39.10 20.56
CA HIS A 2 -10.34 38.79 19.33
C HIS A 2 -9.46 38.42 18.11
N TRP A 3 -8.28 39.05 17.96
CA TRP A 3 -7.33 38.75 16.88
C TRP A 3 -6.85 37.29 16.90
N TRP A 4 -6.54 36.74 18.08
CA TRP A 4 -6.11 35.34 18.21
C TRP A 4 -7.21 34.36 17.79
N GLU A 5 -8.46 34.62 18.22
CA GLU A 5 -9.62 33.81 17.86
C GLU A 5 -9.90 33.78 16.36
N GLU A 6 -9.42 34.74 15.56
CA GLU A 6 -9.62 34.79 14.12
C GLU A 6 -8.44 34.18 13.33
N TRP A 7 -7.21 34.42 13.79
CA TRP A 7 -5.99 33.92 13.15
C TRP A 7 -5.64 32.47 13.52
N GLN A 8 -6.06 31.98 14.69
CA GLN A 8 -5.69 30.66 15.19
C GLN A 8 -5.92 29.54 14.15
N LEU A 9 -7.12 29.44 13.55
CA LEU A 9 -7.41 28.42 12.54
C LEU A 9 -6.48 28.51 11.33
N ARG A 10 -6.23 29.73 10.82
CA ARG A 10 -5.39 29.95 9.63
C ARG A 10 -3.94 29.54 9.90
N ILE A 11 -3.42 29.90 11.08
CA ILE A 11 -2.08 29.51 11.54
C ILE A 11 -1.97 27.99 11.67
N LEU A 12 -2.98 27.34 12.24
CA LEU A 12 -2.99 25.88 12.41
C LEU A 12 -3.00 25.15 11.08
N ILE A 13 -3.80 25.61 10.12
CA ILE A 13 -3.88 24.97 8.81
C ILE A 13 -2.60 25.20 8.01
N LEU A 14 -2.07 26.42 8.02
CA LEU A 14 -0.80 26.73 7.34
C LEU A 14 0.38 25.98 7.99
N GLY A 15 0.37 25.85 9.32
CA GLY A 15 1.32 25.02 10.05
C GLY A 15 1.22 23.55 9.66
N SER A 16 0.00 23.01 9.58
CA SER A 16 -0.25 21.64 9.13
C SER A 16 0.27 21.44 7.70
N LEU A 17 -0.05 22.35 6.77
CA LEU A 17 0.45 22.32 5.40
C LEU A 17 1.98 22.36 5.34
N SER A 18 2.60 23.20 6.17
CA SER A 18 4.05 23.36 6.24
C SER A 18 4.74 22.08 6.73
N VAL A 19 4.17 21.42 7.75
CA VAL A 19 4.62 20.11 8.24
C VAL A 19 4.51 19.05 7.14
N GLN A 20 3.46 19.08 6.34
CA GLN A 20 3.28 18.12 5.24
C GLN A 20 4.24 18.35 4.08
N CYS A 21 4.44 19.61 3.71
CA CYS A 21 5.43 19.98 2.70
C CYS A 21 6.84 19.57 3.15
N TYR A 22 7.18 19.84 4.41
CA TYR A 22 8.42 19.38 5.03
C TYR A 22 8.56 17.85 4.91
N LEU A 23 7.57 17.08 5.36
CA LEU A 23 7.65 15.62 5.28
C LEU A 23 7.69 15.09 3.85
N ALA A 24 7.03 15.74 2.88
CA ALA A 24 7.09 15.35 1.48
C ALA A 24 8.49 15.56 0.89
N LEU A 25 9.14 16.70 1.16
CA LEU A 25 10.50 16.99 0.71
C LEU A 25 11.53 16.03 1.34
N PHE A 26 11.40 15.79 2.65
CA PHE A 26 12.32 14.91 3.37
C PHE A 26 11.94 13.42 3.28
N ALA A 27 10.81 13.08 2.66
CA ALA A 27 10.40 11.70 2.44
C ALA A 27 11.42 10.93 1.59
N SER A 28 11.97 11.56 0.55
CA SER A 28 12.98 10.99 -0.34
C SER A 28 14.34 10.81 0.36
N SER A 29 14.68 11.72 1.27
CA SER A 29 15.91 11.66 2.07
C SER A 29 15.96 10.47 3.02
N ARG A 30 14.84 9.80 3.31
CA ARG A 30 14.77 8.57 4.12
C ARG A 30 15.55 7.39 3.52
N LYS A 31 15.85 7.41 2.23
CA LYS A 31 16.67 6.39 1.54
C LYS A 31 18.19 6.61 1.71
N LYS A 32 18.61 7.68 2.38
CA LYS A 32 20.01 8.04 2.61
C LYS A 32 20.36 7.95 4.09
N HIS A 33 21.65 7.84 4.42
CA HIS A 33 22.10 7.85 5.81
C HIS A 33 21.87 9.24 6.45
N ILE A 34 20.88 9.35 7.34
CA ILE A 34 20.45 10.61 7.96
C ILE A 34 21.10 10.79 9.34
N LYS A 35 21.58 12.00 9.65
CA LYS A 35 22.09 12.37 10.99
C LYS A 35 20.98 12.25 12.05
N PRO A 36 21.30 11.85 13.29
CA PRO A 36 20.30 11.58 14.33
C PRO A 36 19.35 12.76 14.64
N LEU A 37 19.85 13.99 14.58
CA LEU A 37 19.03 15.20 14.78
C LEU A 37 17.96 15.37 13.69
N TYR A 38 18.31 15.15 12.43
CA TYR A 38 17.34 15.23 11.33
C TYR A 38 16.29 14.13 11.44
N ARG A 39 16.68 12.93 11.89
CA ARG A 39 15.74 11.85 12.19
C ARG A 39 14.77 12.25 13.31
N LEU A 40 15.24 12.94 14.35
CA LEU A 40 14.40 13.47 15.42
C LEU A 40 13.41 14.53 14.88
N PHE A 41 13.86 15.47 14.04
CA PHE A 41 12.96 16.48 13.44
C PHE A 41 11.90 15.86 12.54
N ILE A 42 12.25 14.88 11.70
CA ILE A 42 11.28 14.12 10.89
C ILE A 42 10.28 13.39 11.80
N TRP A 43 10.76 12.79 12.89
CA TRP A 43 9.91 12.10 13.86
C TRP A 43 8.96 13.06 14.61
N LEU A 44 9.44 14.24 15.00
CA LEU A 44 8.60 15.27 15.63
C LEU A 44 7.58 15.85 14.65
N ALA A 45 7.97 16.12 13.40
CA ALA A 45 7.05 16.56 12.36
C ALA A 45 5.99 15.49 12.06
N TYR A 46 6.40 14.22 12.09
CA TYR A 46 5.49 13.08 11.97
C TYR A 46 4.48 13.04 13.13
N LEU A 47 4.94 13.11 14.38
CA LEU A 47 4.07 13.07 15.56
C LEU A 47 3.15 14.31 15.65
N GLY A 48 3.70 15.48 15.32
CA GLY A 48 3.00 16.75 15.41
C GLY A 48 1.97 16.98 14.30
N GLY A 49 2.12 16.35 13.14
CA GLY A 49 1.22 16.60 12.00
C GLY A 49 -0.22 16.16 12.26
N ASP A 50 -0.41 14.94 12.77
CA ASP A 50 -1.75 14.43 13.11
C ASP A 50 -2.37 15.26 14.24
N ALA A 51 -1.59 15.59 15.26
CA ALA A 51 -2.03 16.42 16.38
C ALA A 51 -2.48 17.82 15.91
N LEU A 52 -1.71 18.44 15.00
CA LEU A 52 -1.99 19.77 14.48
C LEU A 52 -3.25 19.77 13.59
N ALA A 53 -3.42 18.74 12.76
CA ALA A 53 -4.61 18.57 11.93
C ALA A 53 -5.88 18.32 12.76
N ILE A 54 -5.79 17.48 13.80
CA ILE A 54 -6.90 17.22 14.74
C ILE A 54 -7.26 18.50 15.51
N TYR A 55 -6.25 19.24 15.99
CA TYR A 55 -6.48 20.48 16.72
C TYR A 55 -7.07 21.59 15.84
N ALA A 56 -6.64 21.68 14.57
CA ALA A 56 -7.25 22.55 13.57
C ALA A 56 -8.72 22.18 13.32
N LEU A 57 -9.02 20.89 13.20
CA LEU A 57 -10.39 20.39 13.01
C LEU A 57 -11.27 20.69 14.23
N ALA A 58 -10.75 20.52 15.45
CA ALA A 58 -11.46 20.87 16.68
C ALA A 58 -11.75 22.38 16.77
N THR A 59 -10.77 23.20 16.37
CA THR A 59 -10.93 24.67 16.31
C THR A 59 -12.00 25.05 15.29
N LEU A 60 -12.00 24.43 14.11
CA LEU A 60 -13.01 24.64 13.06
C LEU A 60 -14.42 24.25 13.54
N PHE A 61 -14.55 23.09 14.19
CA PHE A 61 -15.82 22.64 14.77
C PHE A 61 -16.38 23.62 15.82
N ASN A 62 -15.50 24.15 16.67
CA ASN A 62 -15.90 25.12 17.70
C ASN A 62 -16.37 26.45 17.10
N ARG A 63 -15.71 26.94 16.03
CA ARG A 63 -16.13 28.14 15.29
C ARG A 63 -17.50 27.96 14.64
N ASN A 64 -17.71 26.83 13.95
CA ASN A 64 -19.01 26.50 13.37
C ASN A 64 -20.15 26.42 14.41
N LYS A 65 -19.86 26.18 15.70
CA LYS A 65 -20.85 26.19 16.78
C LYS A 65 -21.13 27.61 17.31
N LYS A 66 -20.11 28.46 17.39
CA LYS A 66 -20.25 29.87 17.80
C LYS A 66 -21.05 30.67 16.77
N ASP A 67 -20.80 30.46 15.48
CA ASP A 67 -21.48 31.18 14.39
C ASP A 67 -22.97 30.81 14.21
N GLN A 68 -23.42 29.69 14.79
CA GLN A 68 -24.85 29.37 14.87
C GLN A 68 -25.62 30.27 15.84
N HIS A 69 -24.93 30.86 16.83
CA HIS A 69 -25.55 31.72 17.84
C HIS A 69 -25.46 33.21 17.47
N GLN A 70 -24.54 33.59 16.57
CA GLN A 70 -24.41 34.94 16.04
C GLN A 70 -24.00 34.87 14.55
N PRO A 71 -24.91 35.14 13.60
CA PRO A 71 -24.59 35.12 12.18
C PRO A 71 -23.80 36.38 11.83
N VAL A 72 -22.48 36.36 12.00
CA VAL A 72 -21.60 37.39 11.47
C VAL A 72 -21.29 37.07 10.01
N ASN A 73 -21.47 38.05 9.13
CA ASN A 73 -21.19 38.01 7.68
C ASN A 73 -19.66 37.94 7.40
N GLY A 74 -18.97 36.95 7.96
CA GLY A 74 -17.61 36.59 7.57
C GLY A 74 -17.62 35.70 6.32
N SER A 75 -16.60 35.81 5.47
CA SER A 75 -16.44 35.04 4.21
C SER A 75 -16.43 33.51 4.44
N ARG A 76 -17.63 32.92 4.53
CA ARG A 76 -17.87 31.46 4.68
C ARG A 76 -17.33 30.62 3.53
N ASP A 77 -17.06 31.24 2.38
CA ASP A 77 -16.66 30.54 1.17
C ASP A 77 -15.30 29.85 1.31
N LEU A 78 -14.32 30.47 1.98
CA LEU A 78 -13.02 29.82 2.21
C LEU A 78 -13.08 28.72 3.27
N GLU A 79 -14.09 28.72 4.14
CA GLU A 79 -14.21 27.74 5.21
C GLU A 79 -14.58 26.35 4.71
N VAL A 80 -15.31 26.29 3.60
CA VAL A 80 -15.69 25.06 2.91
C VAL A 80 -14.45 24.26 2.46
N LEU A 81 -13.35 24.92 2.12
CA LEU A 81 -12.11 24.28 1.68
C LEU A 81 -11.26 23.73 2.83
N TRP A 82 -11.41 24.29 4.04
CA TRP A 82 -10.56 23.89 5.16
C TRP A 82 -10.81 22.45 5.63
N ALA A 83 -12.05 21.99 5.64
CA ALA A 83 -12.37 20.62 6.05
C ALA A 83 -11.75 19.55 5.11
N PRO A 84 -11.93 19.61 3.77
CA PRO A 84 -11.26 18.71 2.84
C PRO A 84 -9.72 18.77 2.90
N ILE A 85 -9.14 19.96 3.08
CA ILE A 85 -7.69 20.12 3.22
C ILE A 85 -7.19 19.44 4.50
N LEU A 86 -7.88 19.63 5.63
CA LEU A 86 -7.56 18.95 6.87
C LEU A 86 -7.69 17.43 6.73
N LEU A 87 -8.72 16.93 6.04
CA LEU A 87 -8.86 15.50 5.78
C LEU A 87 -7.70 14.93 4.95
N MET A 88 -7.31 15.64 3.89
CA MET A 88 -6.11 15.30 3.11
C MET A 88 -4.87 15.24 4.01
N HIS A 89 -4.79 16.15 4.99
CA HIS A 89 -3.68 16.19 5.91
C HIS A 89 -3.66 14.96 6.84
N LEU A 90 -4.80 14.64 7.47
CA LEU A 90 -4.95 13.44 8.29
C LEU A 90 -4.66 12.14 7.53
N GLY A 91 -4.95 12.08 6.22
CA GLY A 91 -4.65 10.91 5.39
C GLY A 91 -3.18 10.77 4.96
N GLY A 92 -2.40 11.86 4.93
CA GLY A 92 -1.10 11.88 4.24
C GLY A 92 0.13 11.42 5.03
N GLN A 93 0.08 11.39 6.36
CA GLN A 93 1.31 11.23 7.15
C GLN A 93 1.63 9.81 7.59
N MET A 94 0.74 8.83 7.42
CA MET A 94 0.96 7.52 8.01
C MET A 94 1.79 6.59 7.12
N ASN A 95 3.10 6.84 7.07
CA ASN A 95 4.03 6.18 6.15
C ASN A 95 4.90 5.07 6.76
N ILE A 96 4.56 4.57 7.95
CA ILE A 96 5.16 3.34 8.48
C ILE A 96 4.07 2.27 8.48
N SER A 97 4.18 1.38 7.49
CA SER A 97 3.59 0.06 7.51
C SER A 97 4.38 -0.75 8.54
N ALA A 98 3.66 -1.44 9.42
CA ALA A 98 4.09 -2.28 10.53
C ALA A 98 5.58 -2.66 10.69
N TYR A 99 6.12 -2.48 11.92
CA TYR A 99 7.42 -3.02 12.36
C TYR A 99 7.39 -4.55 12.62
N ASN A 100 6.19 -5.15 12.73
CA ASN A 100 5.98 -6.57 12.98
C ASN A 100 4.72 -7.04 12.23
N ILE A 101 4.73 -8.24 11.64
CA ILE A 101 3.61 -8.78 10.86
C ILE A 101 2.29 -8.84 11.64
N GLU A 102 2.36 -9.02 12.97
CA GLU A 102 1.20 -9.00 13.87
C GLU A 102 0.49 -7.63 13.90
N ASN A 103 1.22 -6.53 13.69
CA ASN A 103 0.61 -5.20 13.60
C ASN A 103 -0.21 -5.02 12.33
N ASN A 104 -0.03 -5.85 11.29
CA ASN A 104 -0.89 -5.84 10.11
C ASN A 104 -2.32 -6.27 10.46
N GLU A 105 -2.52 -7.08 11.50
CA GLU A 105 -3.86 -7.52 11.93
C GLU A 105 -4.67 -6.40 12.59
N LEU A 106 -4.01 -5.34 13.07
CA LEU A 106 -4.66 -4.16 13.64
C LEU A 106 -5.24 -3.21 12.57
N TRP A 107 -5.19 -3.56 11.28
CA TRP A 107 -5.74 -2.77 10.18
C TRP A 107 -7.20 -2.36 10.41
N ARG A 108 -8.01 -3.23 11.04
CA ARG A 108 -9.42 -2.93 11.36
C ARG A 108 -9.56 -1.74 12.32
N ARG A 109 -8.65 -1.59 13.28
CA ARG A 109 -8.64 -0.43 14.19
C ARG A 109 -8.29 0.84 13.43
N HIS A 110 -7.33 0.78 12.51
CA HIS A 110 -6.97 1.90 11.66
C HIS A 110 -8.11 2.31 10.70
N ILE A 111 -8.89 1.36 10.17
CA ILE A 111 -10.12 1.67 9.42
C ILE A 111 -11.13 2.38 10.31
N LEU A 112 -11.37 1.86 11.52
CA LEU A 112 -12.34 2.46 12.42
C LEU A 112 -11.97 3.91 12.75
N THR A 113 -10.69 4.17 13.04
CA THR A 113 -10.17 5.52 13.25
C THR A 113 -10.35 6.40 12.00
N ALA A 114 -10.04 5.88 10.82
CA ALA A 114 -10.20 6.61 9.56
C ALA A 114 -11.67 6.94 9.27
N VAL A 115 -12.60 5.99 9.47
CA VAL A 115 -14.04 6.20 9.31
C VAL A 115 -14.56 7.25 10.29
N ALA A 116 -14.14 7.19 11.56
CA ALA A 116 -14.50 8.19 12.55
C ALA A 116 -14.01 9.59 12.15
N GLN A 117 -12.75 9.71 11.70
CA GLN A 117 -12.19 10.98 11.22
C GLN A 117 -12.94 11.51 9.99
N VAL A 118 -13.16 10.67 8.97
CA VAL A 118 -13.93 11.03 7.76
C VAL A 118 -15.34 11.49 8.13
N THR A 119 -16.00 10.82 9.08
CA THR A 119 -17.35 11.18 9.54
C THR A 119 -17.38 12.55 10.21
N VAL A 120 -16.42 12.84 11.08
CA VAL A 120 -16.31 14.16 11.74
C VAL A 120 -16.06 15.26 10.71
N VAL A 121 -15.13 15.04 9.77
CA VAL A 121 -14.86 16.01 8.70
C VAL A 121 -16.08 16.18 7.80
N ALA A 122 -16.76 15.09 7.41
CA ALA A 122 -17.97 15.15 6.59
C ALA A 122 -19.06 15.97 7.26
N TYR A 123 -19.26 15.78 8.56
CA TYR A 123 -20.20 16.57 9.35
C TYR A 123 -19.83 18.07 9.34
N VAL A 124 -18.56 18.39 9.57
CA VAL A 124 -18.06 19.78 9.53
C VAL A 124 -18.24 20.37 8.13
N PHE A 125 -17.94 19.61 7.08
CA PHE A 125 -18.06 20.01 5.69
C PHE A 125 -19.53 20.30 5.30
N CYS A 126 -20.46 19.39 5.63
CA CYS A 126 -21.89 19.59 5.42
C CYS A 126 -22.43 20.80 6.19
N LYS A 127 -21.88 21.08 7.37
CA LYS A 127 -22.28 22.25 8.17
C LYS A 127 -21.72 23.57 7.62
N SER A 128 -20.50 23.56 7.10
CA SER A 128 -19.88 24.72 6.46
C SER A 128 -20.46 25.01 5.07
N TRP A 129 -21.28 24.10 4.53
CA TRP A 129 -21.99 24.28 3.27
C TRP A 129 -23.00 25.44 3.36
N SER A 130 -22.73 26.52 2.62
CA SER A 130 -23.69 27.61 2.43
C SER A 130 -24.48 27.42 1.12
N PRO A 131 -25.81 27.56 1.10
CA PRO A 131 -26.62 27.52 -0.13
C PRO A 131 -26.22 28.58 -1.17
N SER A 132 -25.54 29.64 -0.73
CA SER A 132 -25.08 30.76 -1.55
C SER A 132 -23.60 30.64 -1.98
N ALA A 133 -22.89 29.56 -1.62
CA ALA A 133 -21.48 29.40 -1.91
C ALA A 133 -21.22 29.20 -3.42
N ASP A 134 -20.05 29.67 -3.88
CA ASP A 134 -19.61 29.53 -5.26
C ASP A 134 -19.57 28.06 -5.70
N LYS A 135 -20.37 27.72 -6.73
CA LYS A 135 -20.48 26.35 -7.26
C LYS A 135 -19.13 25.74 -7.69
N ARG A 136 -18.21 26.57 -8.19
CA ARG A 136 -16.86 26.14 -8.61
C ARG A 136 -15.97 25.78 -7.44
N LEU A 137 -16.02 26.59 -6.37
CA LEU A 137 -15.25 26.37 -5.15
C LEU A 137 -15.76 25.14 -4.40
N LEU A 138 -17.08 24.96 -4.38
CA LEU A 138 -17.72 23.76 -3.86
C LEU A 138 -17.29 22.49 -4.63
N ALA A 139 -17.27 22.55 -5.97
CA ALA A 139 -16.81 21.42 -6.78
C ALA A 139 -15.35 21.04 -6.47
N ALA A 140 -14.46 22.04 -6.32
CA ALA A 140 -13.08 21.82 -5.91
C ALA A 140 -13.00 21.20 -4.50
N ALA A 141 -13.82 21.67 -3.56
CA ALA A 141 -13.86 21.15 -2.19
C ALA A 141 -14.34 19.68 -2.15
N ILE A 142 -15.36 19.33 -2.94
CA ILE A 142 -15.84 17.94 -3.09
C ILE A 142 -14.73 17.06 -3.67
N LEU A 143 -14.03 17.52 -4.70
CA LEU A 143 -12.93 16.77 -5.32
C LEU A 143 -11.78 16.54 -4.33
N LEU A 144 -11.39 17.57 -3.57
CA LEU A 144 -10.40 17.45 -2.50
C LEU A 144 -10.86 16.51 -1.39
N PHE A 145 -12.15 16.52 -1.06
CA PHE A 145 -12.73 15.64 -0.06
C PHE A 145 -12.63 14.18 -0.50
N ILE A 146 -13.02 13.88 -1.75
CA ILE A 146 -12.92 12.54 -2.34
C ILE A 146 -11.47 12.05 -2.30
N ILE A 147 -10.50 12.88 -2.74
CA ILE A 147 -9.08 12.50 -2.70
C ILE A 147 -8.61 12.29 -1.26
N GLY A 148 -9.01 13.15 -0.32
CA GLY A 148 -8.70 13.02 1.10
C GLY A 148 -9.22 11.72 1.70
N VAL A 149 -10.46 11.33 1.38
CA VAL A 149 -11.06 10.06 1.79
C VAL A 149 -10.23 8.88 1.29
N PHE A 150 -9.89 8.84 0.00
CA PHE A 150 -9.03 7.78 -0.55
C PHE A 150 -7.68 7.71 0.17
N LYS A 151 -7.07 8.86 0.47
CA LYS A 151 -5.78 8.94 1.17
C LYS A 151 -5.86 8.42 2.60
N CYS A 152 -6.96 8.65 3.31
CA CYS A 152 -7.21 8.08 4.65
C CYS A 152 -7.30 6.54 4.63
N PHE A 153 -7.80 5.94 3.55
CA PHE A 153 -7.93 4.49 3.42
C PHE A 153 -6.71 3.79 2.81
N ASP A 154 -5.74 4.53 2.25
CA ASP A 154 -4.56 3.96 1.61
C ASP A 154 -3.74 3.07 2.58
N LYS A 155 -3.44 3.56 3.79
CA LYS A 155 -2.70 2.78 4.79
C LYS A 155 -3.47 1.56 5.30
N PRO A 156 -4.72 1.68 5.80
CA PRO A 156 -5.46 0.50 6.23
C PRO A 156 -5.63 -0.53 5.11
N SER A 157 -5.74 -0.09 3.85
CA SER A 157 -5.79 -0.99 2.69
C SER A 157 -4.46 -1.69 2.47
N ALA A 158 -3.33 -1.00 2.57
CA ALA A 158 -2.00 -1.61 2.52
C ALA A 158 -1.79 -2.64 3.64
N LEU A 159 -2.18 -2.30 4.88
CA LEU A 159 -2.10 -3.23 6.02
C LEU A 159 -3.03 -4.43 5.87
N LYS A 160 -4.26 -4.22 5.35
CA LYS A 160 -5.19 -5.30 5.05
C LYS A 160 -4.58 -6.26 4.02
N ARG A 161 -3.99 -5.75 2.95
CA ARG A 161 -3.33 -6.57 1.91
C ARG A 161 -2.16 -7.37 2.47
N ALA A 162 -1.35 -6.76 3.34
CA ALA A 162 -0.23 -7.41 4.00
C ALA A 162 -0.61 -8.25 5.23
N SER A 163 -1.90 -8.34 5.58
CA SER A 163 -2.37 -9.19 6.68
C SER A 163 -2.36 -10.65 6.25
N PHE A 164 -1.91 -11.53 7.14
CA PHE A 164 -1.83 -12.97 6.91
C PHE A 164 -3.13 -13.55 6.33
N ASN A 165 -4.29 -13.17 6.87
CA ASN A 165 -5.60 -13.62 6.36
C ASN A 165 -5.84 -13.22 4.90
N SER A 166 -5.46 -11.99 4.52
CA SER A 166 -5.60 -11.52 3.13
C SER A 166 -4.64 -12.28 2.22
N ILE A 167 -3.39 -12.46 2.65
CA ILE A 167 -2.38 -13.21 1.91
C ILE A 167 -2.87 -14.65 1.67
N VAL A 168 -3.29 -15.35 2.72
CA VAL A 168 -3.85 -16.70 2.62
C VAL A 168 -5.07 -16.76 1.71
N SER A 169 -6.00 -15.80 1.83
CA SER A 169 -7.21 -15.77 1.00
C SER A 169 -6.98 -15.40 -0.46
N SER A 170 -5.90 -14.67 -0.75
CA SER A 170 -5.53 -14.30 -2.13
C SER A 170 -4.92 -15.46 -2.90
N PHE A 171 -4.41 -16.48 -2.21
CA PHE A 171 -3.99 -17.70 -2.89
C PHE A 171 -5.21 -18.48 -3.33
N LEU A 172 -5.17 -18.92 -4.59
CA LEU A 172 -6.11 -19.93 -5.05
C LEU A 172 -6.06 -21.11 -4.07
N PRO A 173 -7.22 -21.51 -3.50
CA PRO A 173 -7.27 -22.70 -2.69
C PRO A 173 -6.69 -23.84 -3.53
N ALA A 174 -5.65 -24.51 -3.03
CA ALA A 174 -5.27 -25.82 -3.52
C ALA A 174 -6.58 -26.60 -3.63
N PRO A 175 -6.92 -27.11 -4.82
CA PRO A 175 -8.10 -27.93 -4.97
C PRO A 175 -7.97 -29.04 -3.93
N ARG A 176 -8.76 -28.94 -2.86
CA ARG A 176 -8.93 -30.08 -1.96
C ARG A 176 -9.38 -31.18 -2.89
N THR A 177 -8.64 -32.28 -2.91
CA THR A 177 -8.95 -33.46 -3.69
C THR A 177 -10.38 -33.88 -3.33
N LYS A 178 -11.36 -33.41 -4.11
CA LYS A 178 -12.77 -33.59 -3.77
C LYS A 178 -13.25 -34.99 -4.10
N THR A 179 -12.48 -35.78 -4.87
CA THR A 179 -13.05 -37.02 -5.42
C THR A 179 -12.06 -38.09 -5.92
N LYS A 180 -10.76 -37.83 -6.09
CA LYS A 180 -9.77 -38.89 -6.39
C LYS A 180 -9.07 -39.32 -5.11
N LYS A 181 -8.95 -40.63 -4.87
CA LYS A 181 -8.18 -41.20 -3.75
C LYS A 181 -6.80 -40.54 -3.75
N ARG A 182 -6.49 -39.75 -2.72
CA ARG A 182 -5.19 -39.07 -2.53
C ARG A 182 -3.99 -40.00 -2.79
N GLU A 183 -4.14 -41.28 -2.47
CA GLU A 183 -3.17 -42.35 -2.70
C GLU A 183 -2.78 -42.47 -4.18
N VAL A 184 -3.76 -42.40 -5.10
CA VAL A 184 -3.51 -42.52 -6.54
C VAL A 184 -2.69 -41.34 -7.07
N GLU A 185 -3.01 -40.11 -6.65
CA GLU A 185 -2.24 -38.92 -7.04
C GLU A 185 -0.82 -38.93 -6.44
N LEU A 186 -0.68 -39.46 -5.23
CA LEU A 186 0.63 -39.63 -4.60
C LEU A 186 1.47 -40.68 -5.34
N GLU A 187 0.87 -41.81 -5.73
CA GLU A 187 1.55 -42.85 -6.51
C GLU A 187 1.98 -42.32 -7.88
N GLU A 188 1.10 -41.61 -8.58
CA GLU A 188 1.42 -40.95 -9.87
C GLU A 188 2.61 -39.98 -9.71
N TYR A 189 2.58 -39.14 -8.68
CA TYR A 189 3.68 -38.24 -8.34
C TYR A 189 4.99 -39.01 -8.10
N LEU A 190 4.97 -40.06 -7.27
CA LEU A 190 6.16 -40.84 -6.95
C LEU A 190 6.73 -41.55 -8.18
N GLN A 191 5.86 -42.07 -9.04
CA GLN A 191 6.26 -42.72 -10.29
C GLN A 191 6.93 -41.73 -11.24
N GLU A 192 6.33 -40.55 -11.44
CA GLU A 192 6.88 -39.52 -12.31
C GLU A 192 8.21 -38.95 -11.76
N THR A 193 8.29 -38.73 -10.44
CA THR A 193 9.55 -38.35 -9.77
C THR A 193 10.65 -39.37 -10.01
N ARG A 194 10.38 -40.67 -9.79
CA ARG A 194 11.38 -41.73 -9.99
C ARG A 194 11.84 -41.82 -11.44
N GLY A 195 10.89 -41.80 -12.38
CA GLY A 195 11.21 -41.82 -13.81
C GLY A 195 12.08 -40.64 -14.23
N PHE A 196 11.77 -39.44 -13.72
CA PHE A 196 12.54 -38.24 -14.01
C PHE A 196 13.97 -38.31 -13.47
N VAL A 197 14.13 -38.71 -12.20
CA VAL A 197 15.46 -38.81 -11.54
C VAL A 197 16.34 -39.85 -12.21
N GLN A 198 15.77 -41.01 -12.57
CA GLN A 198 16.52 -42.06 -13.27
C GLN A 198 16.98 -41.61 -14.66
N HIS A 199 16.16 -40.83 -15.37
CA HIS A 199 16.50 -40.34 -16.70
C HIS A 199 17.52 -39.19 -16.68
N ASN A 200 17.57 -38.41 -15.60
CA ASN A 200 18.38 -37.19 -15.49
C ASN A 200 19.48 -37.32 -14.42
N GLN A 201 20.14 -38.47 -14.31
CA GLN A 201 21.29 -38.63 -13.41
C GLN A 201 22.44 -37.67 -13.76
N ASP A 202 22.68 -37.46 -15.06
CA ASP A 202 23.58 -36.43 -15.58
C ASP A 202 22.78 -35.50 -16.52
N PRO A 203 22.16 -34.43 -15.99
CA PRO A 203 21.33 -33.55 -16.79
C PRO A 203 22.18 -32.79 -17.82
N ALA A 204 21.73 -32.77 -19.07
CA ALA A 204 22.34 -31.97 -20.11
C ALA A 204 22.24 -30.46 -19.77
N PRO A 205 23.17 -29.62 -20.25
CA PRO A 205 23.10 -28.18 -20.05
C PRO A 205 21.79 -27.61 -20.62
N LEU A 206 20.99 -26.94 -19.77
CA LEU A 206 19.74 -26.33 -20.23
C LEU A 206 19.99 -25.15 -21.16
N GLU A 207 19.14 -25.07 -22.20
CA GLU A 207 18.99 -23.86 -22.99
C GLU A 207 18.56 -22.67 -22.13
N SER A 208 18.93 -21.46 -22.55
CA SER A 208 18.68 -20.23 -21.80
C SER A 208 17.20 -19.97 -21.51
N ASN A 209 16.30 -20.33 -22.44
CA ASN A 209 14.86 -20.15 -22.29
C ASN A 209 14.25 -21.14 -21.29
N GLU A 210 14.67 -22.40 -21.29
CA GLU A 210 14.18 -23.40 -20.33
C GLU A 210 14.67 -23.10 -18.93
N ARG A 211 15.96 -22.73 -18.80
CA ARG A 211 16.53 -22.24 -17.54
C ARG A 211 15.72 -21.09 -16.95
N ARG A 212 15.31 -20.12 -17.77
CA ARG A 212 14.50 -18.98 -17.32
C ARG A 212 13.14 -19.41 -16.74
N LYS A 213 12.48 -20.40 -17.35
CA LYS A 213 11.20 -20.93 -16.83
C LYS A 213 11.38 -21.55 -15.45
N HIS A 214 12.44 -22.34 -15.25
CA HIS A 214 12.73 -22.93 -13.95
C HIS A 214 13.08 -21.89 -12.87
N ILE A 215 13.81 -20.83 -13.25
CA ILE A 215 14.09 -19.69 -12.35
C ILE A 215 12.78 -18.99 -11.97
N GLU A 216 11.92 -18.66 -12.94
CA GLU A 216 10.65 -17.99 -12.69
C GLU A 216 9.78 -18.83 -11.75
N GLN A 217 9.67 -20.14 -12.01
CA GLN A 217 8.93 -21.10 -11.19
C GLN A 217 9.43 -21.10 -9.72
N LEU A 218 10.74 -21.14 -9.48
CA LEU A 218 11.31 -21.14 -8.14
C LEU A 218 11.26 -19.78 -7.44
N SER A 219 11.20 -18.69 -8.20
CA SER A 219 11.10 -17.33 -7.66
C SER A 219 9.72 -17.01 -7.07
N ILE A 220 8.74 -17.90 -7.25
CA ILE A 220 7.42 -17.76 -6.66
C ILE A 220 7.39 -18.51 -5.32
N THR A 221 7.88 -17.87 -4.27
CA THR A 221 8.02 -18.49 -2.93
C THR A 221 6.86 -18.16 -1.99
N ASP A 222 5.85 -17.43 -2.47
CA ASP A 222 4.76 -16.90 -1.68
C ASP A 222 3.99 -17.94 -0.84
N LYS A 223 3.76 -19.15 -1.40
CA LYS A 223 3.06 -20.24 -0.68
C LYS A 223 3.90 -20.87 0.45
N LEU A 224 5.23 -20.66 0.45
CA LEU A 224 6.13 -21.17 1.48
C LEU A 224 5.90 -20.52 2.84
N PHE A 225 5.48 -19.25 2.85
CA PHE A 225 5.31 -18.45 4.08
C PHE A 225 3.98 -18.64 4.79
N VAL A 226 3.01 -19.28 4.14
CA VAL A 226 1.65 -19.49 4.66
C VAL A 226 1.37 -20.94 5.06
N ASP A 227 2.43 -21.75 5.20
CA ASP A 227 2.34 -23.21 5.42
C ASP A 227 1.37 -23.90 4.45
N TYR A 228 1.26 -23.35 3.24
CA TYR A 228 0.31 -23.83 2.25
C TYR A 228 0.96 -24.96 1.45
N ALA A 229 0.43 -26.17 1.65
CA ALA A 229 0.89 -27.34 0.92
C ALA A 229 0.63 -27.16 -0.60
N TYR A 230 1.69 -27.09 -1.39
CA TYR A 230 1.61 -27.20 -2.85
C TYR A 230 0.89 -28.50 -3.25
N VAL A 231 0.16 -28.46 -4.38
CA VAL A 231 -0.40 -29.66 -5.02
C VAL A 231 0.75 -30.51 -5.57
N TYR A 232 0.57 -31.83 -5.68
CA TYR A 232 1.64 -32.74 -6.15
C TYR A 232 2.25 -32.33 -7.49
N HIS A 233 1.46 -31.85 -8.44
CA HIS A 233 1.94 -31.32 -9.71
C HIS A 233 2.93 -30.15 -9.53
N ASP A 234 2.60 -29.18 -8.68
CA ASP A 234 3.47 -28.04 -8.40
C ASP A 234 4.74 -28.46 -7.64
N ARG A 235 4.61 -29.41 -6.71
CA ARG A 235 5.77 -30.01 -6.02
C ARG A 235 6.72 -30.65 -7.00
N LEU A 236 6.18 -31.37 -7.98
CA LEU A 236 6.98 -32.03 -9.01
C LEU A 236 7.65 -31.00 -9.92
N ALA A 237 6.95 -29.95 -10.34
CA ALA A 237 7.53 -28.87 -11.13
C ALA A 237 8.68 -28.16 -10.39
N ASN A 238 8.51 -27.89 -9.09
CA ASN A 238 9.55 -27.31 -8.25
C ASN A 238 10.74 -28.26 -8.10
N MET A 239 10.49 -29.56 -7.86
CA MET A 239 11.53 -30.57 -7.76
C MET A 239 12.33 -30.70 -9.07
N LYS A 240 11.65 -30.78 -10.22
CA LYS A 240 12.30 -30.80 -11.54
C LYS A 240 13.16 -29.56 -11.75
N SER A 241 12.67 -28.39 -11.32
CA SER A 241 13.43 -27.12 -11.42
C SER A 241 14.69 -27.15 -10.56
N PHE A 242 14.61 -27.64 -9.32
CA PHE A 242 15.79 -27.81 -8.45
C PHE A 242 16.80 -28.83 -8.99
N TRP A 243 16.31 -29.89 -9.63
CA TRP A 243 17.17 -30.96 -10.17
C TRP A 243 17.93 -30.50 -11.42
N LEU A 244 17.29 -29.69 -12.25
CA LEU A 244 17.83 -29.23 -13.53
C LEU A 244 18.72 -27.99 -13.41
N LEU A 245 18.46 -27.11 -12.43
CA LEU A 245 19.27 -25.92 -12.21
C LEU A 245 20.54 -26.23 -11.45
N ASP A 246 21.61 -25.50 -11.78
CA ASP A 246 22.80 -25.49 -10.95
C ASP A 246 22.53 -24.83 -9.58
N LYS A 247 23.37 -25.16 -8.60
CA LYS A 247 23.19 -24.73 -7.21
C LYS A 247 23.15 -23.21 -7.07
N GLU A 248 23.97 -22.47 -7.82
CA GLU A 248 24.05 -21.01 -7.72
C GLU A 248 22.79 -20.36 -8.28
N THR A 249 22.35 -20.80 -9.46
CA THR A 249 21.14 -20.30 -10.11
C THR A 249 19.89 -20.62 -9.29
N ALA A 250 19.77 -21.84 -8.74
CA ALA A 250 18.65 -22.21 -7.88
C ALA A 250 18.62 -21.36 -6.59
N TYR A 251 19.78 -21.11 -5.99
CA TYR A 251 19.90 -20.25 -4.81
C TYR A 251 19.49 -18.81 -5.11
N GLU A 252 19.97 -18.22 -6.22
CA GLU A 252 19.61 -16.85 -6.58
C GLU A 252 18.12 -16.73 -6.95
N ALA A 253 17.53 -17.74 -7.61
CA ALA A 253 16.09 -17.77 -7.87
C ALA A 253 15.26 -17.74 -6.57
N LEU A 254 15.64 -18.57 -5.60
CA LEU A 254 15.01 -18.58 -4.27
C LEU A 254 15.21 -17.25 -3.55
N ARG A 255 16.43 -16.71 -3.56
CA ARG A 255 16.75 -15.43 -2.92
C ARG A 255 15.92 -14.29 -3.47
N VAL A 256 15.75 -14.22 -4.79
CA VAL A 256 14.88 -13.24 -5.46
C VAL A 256 13.43 -13.41 -5.02
N GLY A 257 12.91 -14.64 -5.00
CA GLY A 257 11.54 -14.91 -4.57
C GLY A 257 11.29 -14.55 -3.10
N LEU A 258 12.21 -14.95 -2.21
CA LEU A 258 12.16 -14.61 -0.79
C LEU A 258 12.22 -13.09 -0.57
N SER A 259 13.09 -12.37 -1.30
CA SER A 259 13.16 -10.91 -1.24
C SER A 259 11.85 -10.27 -1.68
N LYS A 260 11.29 -10.72 -2.82
CA LYS A 260 9.99 -10.24 -3.31
C LYS A 260 8.87 -10.46 -2.30
N THR A 261 8.84 -11.63 -1.67
CA THR A 261 7.83 -11.95 -0.65
C THR A 261 8.03 -11.10 0.60
N PHE A 262 9.28 -10.88 1.02
CA PHE A 262 9.62 -9.99 2.13
C PHE A 262 9.18 -8.56 1.83
N ASP A 263 9.51 -8.03 0.66
CA ASP A 263 9.09 -6.69 0.21
C ASP A 263 7.57 -6.61 0.14
N PHE A 264 6.87 -7.65 -0.25
CA PHE A 264 5.41 -7.67 -0.24
C PHE A 264 4.80 -7.64 1.17
N ILE A 265 5.35 -8.41 2.11
CA ILE A 265 4.85 -8.50 3.50
C ILE A 265 5.17 -7.21 4.28
N TYR A 266 6.36 -6.64 4.05
CA TYR A 266 6.91 -5.56 4.88
C TYR A 266 6.94 -4.19 4.18
N SER A 267 6.86 -4.12 2.86
CA SER A 267 6.82 -2.86 2.10
C SER A 267 5.43 -2.63 1.49
N LYS A 268 5.14 -1.37 1.12
CA LYS A 268 3.86 -0.98 0.49
C LYS A 268 3.82 -1.32 -1.01
N GLU A 269 4.81 -2.04 -1.54
CA GLU A 269 5.02 -2.16 -2.98
C GLU A 269 4.10 -3.22 -3.60
N PHE A 270 3.35 -2.78 -4.62
CA PHE A 270 2.36 -3.58 -5.32
C PHE A 270 3.06 -4.41 -6.39
N GLN A 271 2.91 -5.73 -6.37
CA GLN A 271 3.33 -6.60 -7.46
C GLN A 271 2.19 -6.71 -8.47
N PHE A 272 2.49 -6.35 -9.72
CA PHE A 272 1.50 -6.16 -10.78
C PHE A 272 1.07 -7.45 -11.49
N ASP A 273 1.75 -8.58 -11.24
CA ASP A 273 1.44 -9.84 -11.92
C ASP A 273 1.97 -11.01 -11.08
N ASP A 274 1.07 -11.70 -10.37
CA ASP A 274 1.37 -12.95 -9.67
C ASP A 274 0.37 -14.01 -10.15
N LYS A 275 0.87 -15.03 -10.85
CA LYS A 275 0.05 -16.13 -11.39
C LYS A 275 -0.67 -16.94 -10.29
N ASN A 276 -0.24 -16.83 -9.03
CA ASN A 276 -0.85 -17.53 -7.91
C ASN A 276 -1.99 -16.76 -7.23
N ARG A 277 -2.25 -15.51 -7.60
CA ARG A 277 -3.19 -14.62 -6.91
C ARG A 277 -4.06 -13.86 -7.90
N ASP A 278 -5.32 -13.68 -7.54
CA ASP A 278 -6.17 -12.74 -8.26
C ASP A 278 -5.69 -11.31 -7.96
N ALA A 279 -5.53 -10.50 -9.01
CA ALA A 279 -5.22 -9.08 -8.83
C ALA A 279 -6.31 -8.43 -7.96
N PRO A 280 -5.99 -7.85 -6.80
CA PRO A 280 -7.01 -7.26 -5.96
C PRO A 280 -7.65 -6.06 -6.67
N PHE A 281 -8.98 -6.03 -6.70
CA PHE A 281 -9.83 -5.03 -7.36
C PHE A 281 -9.54 -3.56 -6.98
N CYS A 282 -8.82 -3.31 -5.88
CA CYS A 282 -8.48 -1.97 -5.43
C CYS A 282 -7.07 -1.59 -5.89
N GLY A 283 -6.93 -1.30 -7.19
CA GLY A 283 -5.77 -0.60 -7.74
C GLY A 283 -5.62 0.74 -7.01
N ASN A 284 -4.50 0.91 -6.31
CA ASN A 284 -4.20 2.15 -5.60
C ASN A 284 -4.06 3.29 -6.62
N PHE A 285 -4.72 4.43 -6.40
CA PHE A 285 -4.53 5.64 -7.21
C PHE A 285 -3.05 6.09 -7.22
N CYS A 286 -2.33 5.84 -6.12
CA CYS A 286 -0.88 6.04 -6.03
C CYS A 286 -0.07 5.02 -6.87
N SER A 287 -0.52 3.76 -6.97
CA SER A 287 0.11 2.76 -7.85
C SER A 287 -0.14 3.09 -9.31
N LEU A 288 -1.30 3.67 -9.63
CA LEU A 288 -1.64 4.16 -10.96
C LEU A 288 -0.83 5.42 -11.32
N LEU A 289 -0.56 6.31 -10.36
CA LEU A 289 0.35 7.44 -10.56
C LEU A 289 1.82 7.01 -10.72
N ILE A 290 2.31 6.06 -9.91
CA ILE A 290 3.65 5.49 -10.06
C ILE A 290 3.78 4.74 -11.41
N TRP A 291 2.73 4.04 -11.82
CA TRP A 291 2.65 3.35 -13.11
C TRP A 291 2.64 4.34 -14.29
N LEU A 292 1.84 5.40 -14.22
CA LEU A 292 1.82 6.48 -15.22
C LEU A 292 3.15 7.22 -15.30
N GLU A 293 3.84 7.43 -14.17
CA GLU A 293 5.16 8.07 -14.14
C GLU A 293 6.26 7.13 -14.68
N SER A 294 6.12 5.82 -14.45
CA SER A 294 6.97 4.77 -15.05
C SER A 294 6.79 4.64 -16.57
N GLU A 295 5.55 4.67 -17.07
CA GLU A 295 5.26 4.64 -18.51
C GLU A 295 5.80 5.90 -19.22
N ASN A 296 5.68 7.07 -18.59
CA ASN A 296 6.16 8.33 -19.14
C ASN A 296 7.70 8.41 -19.19
N CYS A 297 8.40 7.71 -18.29
CA CYS A 297 9.85 7.53 -18.35
C CYS A 297 10.29 6.56 -19.46
N ASN A 298 9.53 5.48 -19.70
CA ASN A 298 9.81 4.55 -20.80
C ASN A 298 9.51 5.16 -22.18
N ALA A 299 8.45 5.98 -22.29
CA ALA A 299 8.12 6.69 -23.52
C ALA A 299 9.17 7.75 -23.92
N LYS A 300 10.00 8.22 -22.96
CA LYS A 300 11.06 9.21 -23.20
C LYS A 300 12.41 8.62 -23.58
N ASN A 301 12.57 7.30 -23.61
CA ASN A 301 13.83 6.65 -24.02
C ASN A 301 13.60 5.48 -24.99
N PRO A 302 13.13 5.74 -26.23
CA PRO A 302 12.93 4.67 -27.21
C PRO A 302 14.20 4.17 -27.89
N GLN A 303 15.41 4.66 -27.57
CA GLN A 303 16.64 4.19 -28.22
C GLN A 303 17.86 4.13 -27.29
N LYS A 304 18.19 2.92 -26.84
CA LYS A 304 19.56 2.35 -26.89
C LYS A 304 19.46 0.84 -26.68
N GLY A 305 19.22 0.14 -27.78
CA GLY A 305 19.16 -1.32 -27.85
C GLY A 305 19.13 -1.73 -29.31
N GLY A 306 20.27 -1.60 -30.00
CA GLY A 306 20.39 -1.91 -31.41
C GLY A 306 21.85 -1.93 -31.86
N LYS A 307 22.43 -3.13 -31.76
CA LYS A 307 23.78 -3.58 -32.16
C LYS A 307 24.91 -3.29 -31.18
#